data_AF-A0A3D1CK21-F1
#
_entry.id   AF-A0A3D1CK21-F1
#
_cell.length_a   1.000
_cell.length_b   1.000
_cell.length_c   1.000
_cell.angle_alpha   90.00
_cell.angle_beta   90.00
_cell.angle_gamma   90.00
#
_symmetry.space_group_name_H-M   'P 1'
#
loop_
_entity.id
_entity.type
_entity.pdbx_description
1 polymer ?
#
loop_
_entity_poly.entity_id
_entity_poly.type
_entity_poly.pdbx_seq_one_letter_code
_entity_poly.pdbx_strand_id
1 'polypeptide(L)'
;MAEELTTSGYIKHHLQNLTFGPKHEEIEAGVWAPTGDYGFAMSSGEAAQMGFWSINVDTMFMSILLGGLMMWFFRSVAKKISAGVPTNTQNFAEWIIEFIDDSVRGSFSGGKNTLVAPMALTIFVWIFLMNLMD
;
A
#
# COMPACT_ATOMS: atom_id res chain seq x y z
N MET A 1 -8.16 3.63 34.12
CA MET A 1 -6.88 3.17 34.70
C MET A 1 -5.82 3.45 33.66
N ALA A 2 -4.81 4.26 33.99
CA ALA A 2 -3.74 4.57 33.06
C ALA A 2 -2.89 3.31 32.86
N GLU A 3 -2.80 2.84 31.62
CA GLU A 3 -1.99 1.70 31.23
C GLU A 3 -0.51 2.06 31.48
N GLU A 4 0.20 1.31 32.31
CA GLU A 4 1.66 1.44 32.44
C GLU A 4 2.29 1.08 31.09
N LEU A 5 2.63 2.10 30.30
CA LEU A 5 3.32 1.99 29.03
C LEU A 5 4.74 1.45 29.25
N THR A 6 4.86 0.13 29.42
CA THR A 6 6.16 -0.54 29.32
C THR A 6 6.66 -0.38 27.88
N THR A 7 7.95 -0.08 27.69
CA THR A 7 8.54 0.09 26.34
C THR A 7 8.27 -1.13 25.45
N SER A 8 8.29 -2.33 26.03
CA SER A 8 7.96 -3.59 25.35
C SER A 8 6.50 -3.64 24.87
N GLY A 9 5.55 -3.22 25.71
CA GLY A 9 4.13 -3.12 25.35
C GLY A 9 3.88 -2.13 24.22
N TYR A 10 4.53 -0.95 24.29
CA TYR A 10 4.44 0.08 23.26
C TYR A 10 4.93 -0.41 21.88
N ILE A 11 6.08 -1.10 21.85
CA ILE A 11 6.63 -1.68 20.62
C ILE A 11 5.67 -2.71 20.03
N LYS A 12 5.14 -3.62 20.87
CA LYS A 12 4.18 -4.64 20.41
C LYS A 12 2.90 -4.05 19.87
N HIS A 13 2.42 -2.94 20.43
CA HIS A 13 1.24 -2.24 19.94
C HIS A 13 1.50 -1.58 18.57
N HIS A 14 2.68 -1.02 18.32
CA HIS A 14 3.01 -0.37 17.05
C HIS A 14 3.29 -1.33 15.90
N LEU A 15 3.56 -2.61 16.19
CA LEU A 15 3.77 -3.65 15.17
C LEU A 15 2.48 -4.40 14.82
N GLN A 16 1.32 -3.96 15.33
CA GLN A 16 0.03 -4.57 15.05
C GLN A 16 -0.69 -3.83 13.94
N ASN A 17 -1.25 -4.60 13.01
CA ASN A 17 -2.10 -4.09 11.96
C ASN A 17 -3.57 -4.05 12.41
N LEU A 18 -4.34 -3.13 11.83
CA LEU A 18 -5.79 -3.13 11.90
C LEU A 18 -6.35 -4.23 10.98
N THR A 19 -6.61 -5.41 11.54
CA THR A 19 -7.10 -6.57 10.79
C THR A 19 -8.62 -6.74 10.93
N PHE A 20 -9.29 -6.99 9.79
CA PHE A 20 -10.71 -7.34 9.73
C PHE A 20 -10.87 -8.77 9.21
N GLY A 21 -11.71 -9.57 9.86
CA GLY A 21 -11.86 -10.99 9.51
C GLY A 21 -12.91 -11.72 10.35
N PRO A 22 -13.01 -13.05 10.20
CA PRO A 22 -13.89 -13.87 11.02
C PRO A 22 -13.42 -13.85 12.47
N LYS A 23 -14.32 -13.50 13.40
CA LYS A 23 -14.00 -13.37 14.81
C LYS A 23 -13.81 -14.74 15.45
N HIS A 24 -12.78 -14.80 16.30
CA HIS A 24 -12.51 -15.93 17.15
C HIS A 24 -12.44 -15.44 18.58
N GLU A 25 -13.24 -16.04 19.45
CA GLU A 25 -13.24 -15.71 20.87
C GLU A 25 -12.51 -16.80 21.65
N GLU A 26 -11.73 -16.36 22.64
CA GLU A 26 -11.06 -17.26 23.57
C GLU A 26 -12.07 -17.73 24.61
N ILE A 27 -12.49 -19.00 24.51
CA ILE A 27 -13.49 -19.59 25.42
C ILE A 27 -12.82 -20.09 26.70
N GLU A 28 -11.58 -20.58 26.59
CA GLU A 28 -10.69 -20.95 27.69
C GLU A 28 -9.28 -20.48 27.34
N ALA A 29 -8.39 -20.34 28.33
CA ALA A 29 -7.03 -19.88 28.11
C ALA A 29 -6.30 -20.73 27.04
N GLY A 30 -6.01 -20.12 25.88
CA GLY A 30 -5.39 -20.75 24.72
C GLY A 30 -6.33 -21.52 23.78
N VAL A 31 -7.63 -21.62 24.09
CA VAL A 31 -8.63 -22.32 23.28
C VAL A 31 -9.51 -21.28 22.57
N TRP A 32 -9.35 -21.21 21.25
CA TRP A 32 -10.04 -20.27 20.38
C TRP A 32 -11.15 -20.97 19.61
N ALA A 33 -12.35 -20.40 19.62
CA ALA A 33 -13.47 -20.90 18.84
C ALA A 33 -14.02 -19.81 17.90
N PRO A 34 -14.46 -20.19 16.69
CA PRO A 34 -15.10 -19.24 15.78
C PRO A 34 -16.46 -18.81 16.31
N THR A 35 -16.69 -17.51 16.39
CA THR A 35 -17.99 -16.94 16.83
C THR A 35 -19.02 -16.98 15.69
N GLY A 36 -18.56 -17.06 14.43
CA GLY A 36 -19.40 -17.00 13.23
C GLY A 36 -19.65 -15.57 12.71
N ASP A 37 -19.27 -14.56 13.49
CA ASP A 37 -19.36 -13.14 13.13
C ASP A 37 -18.09 -12.63 12.46
N TYR A 38 -18.21 -11.52 11.74
CA TYR A 38 -17.07 -10.78 11.17
C TYR A 38 -16.86 -9.48 11.93
N GLY A 39 -15.60 -9.10 12.15
CA GLY A 39 -15.28 -7.87 12.85
C GLY A 39 -13.81 -7.50 12.80
N PHE A 40 -13.48 -6.41 13.48
CA PHE A 40 -12.10 -5.98 13.69
C PHE A 40 -11.48 -6.74 14.87
N ALA A 41 -10.21 -7.09 14.74
CA ALA A 41 -9.46 -7.67 15.84
C ALA A 41 -9.28 -6.62 16.94
N MET A 42 -9.65 -6.98 18.17
CA MET A 42 -9.48 -6.12 19.35
C MET A 42 -8.23 -6.49 20.16
N SER A 43 -7.54 -7.57 19.77
CA SER A 43 -6.27 -7.99 20.37
C SER A 43 -5.37 -8.67 19.34
N SER A 44 -4.06 -8.73 19.63
CA SER A 44 -3.11 -9.49 18.81
C SER A 44 -3.41 -10.99 18.76
N GLY A 45 -3.98 -11.53 19.85
CA GLY A 45 -4.38 -12.94 19.91
C GLY A 45 -5.51 -13.23 18.92
N GLU A 46 -6.53 -12.38 18.91
CA GLU A 46 -7.65 -12.47 17.97
C GLU A 46 -7.18 -12.30 16.52
N ALA A 47 -6.34 -11.31 16.23
CA ALA A 47 -5.79 -11.06 14.89
C ALA A 47 -5.03 -12.28 14.33
N ALA A 48 -4.27 -12.98 15.17
CA ALA A 48 -3.54 -14.18 14.77
C ALA A 48 -4.46 -15.36 14.42
N GLN A 49 -5.66 -15.40 15.00
CA GLN A 49 -6.61 -16.51 14.85
C GLN A 49 -7.65 -16.29 13.74
N MET A 50 -7.77 -15.07 13.19
CA MET A 50 -8.70 -14.79 12.08
C MET A 50 -8.40 -15.58 10.80
N GLY A 51 -7.20 -16.17 10.69
CA GLY A 51 -6.83 -17.08 9.62
C GLY A 51 -6.67 -16.40 8.26
N PHE A 52 -6.72 -17.20 7.19
CA PHE A 52 -6.41 -16.75 5.82
C PHE A 52 -7.37 -15.67 5.28
N TRP A 53 -8.62 -15.68 5.72
CA TRP A 53 -9.66 -14.74 5.25
C TRP A 53 -9.65 -13.40 5.99
N SER A 54 -8.56 -13.08 6.67
CA SER A 54 -8.35 -11.80 7.34
C SER A 54 -7.65 -10.80 6.42
N ILE A 55 -8.03 -9.54 6.51
CA ILE A 55 -7.50 -8.46 5.67
C ILE A 55 -6.94 -7.36 6.57
N ASN A 56 -5.69 -6.95 6.31
CA ASN A 56 -5.08 -5.78 6.95
C ASN A 56 -5.64 -4.51 6.30
N VAL A 57 -6.62 -3.92 6.97
CA VAL A 57 -7.41 -2.79 6.46
C VAL A 57 -6.56 -1.55 6.32
N ASP A 58 -5.67 -1.30 7.27
CA ASP A 58 -4.72 -0.19 7.25
C ASP A 58 -3.81 -0.22 6.02
N THR A 59 -3.15 -1.34 5.77
CA THR A 59 -2.20 -1.56 4.68
C THR A 59 -2.93 -1.48 3.33
N MET A 60 -4.09 -2.11 3.23
CA MET A 60 -4.94 -2.05 2.04
C MET A 60 -5.41 -0.62 1.75
N PHE A 61 -5.87 0.10 2.77
CA PHE A 61 -6.33 1.46 2.64
C PHE A 61 -5.20 2.39 2.18
N MET A 62 -4.03 2.30 2.81
CA MET A 62 -2.87 3.12 2.41
C MET A 62 -2.39 2.79 1.01
N SER A 63 -2.33 1.51 0.63
CA SER A 63 -1.96 1.09 -0.72
C SER A 63 -2.91 1.66 -1.79
N ILE A 64 -4.22 1.56 -1.57
CA ILE A 64 -5.24 2.10 -2.49
C ILE A 64 -5.20 3.63 -2.53
N LEU A 65 -5.04 4.28 -1.38
CA LEU A 65 -4.94 5.74 -1.29
C LEU A 65 -3.75 6.26 -2.10
N LEU A 66 -2.56 5.67 -1.91
CA LEU A 66 -1.36 6.04 -2.64
C LEU A 66 -1.46 5.73 -4.14
N GLY A 67 -2.03 4.59 -4.51
CA GLY A 67 -2.29 4.25 -5.92
C GLY A 67 -3.26 5.25 -6.57
N GLY A 68 -4.31 5.65 -5.84
CA GLY A 68 -5.25 6.68 -6.24
C GLY A 68 -4.58 8.05 -6.40
N LEU A 69 -3.72 8.44 -5.46
CA LEU A 69 -2.95 9.68 -5.51
C LEU A 69 -1.99 9.71 -6.70
N MET A 70 -1.28 8.62 -6.97
CA MET A 70 -0.42 8.47 -8.15
C MET A 70 -1.22 8.67 -9.44
N MET A 71 -2.34 7.95 -9.60
CA MET A 71 -3.19 8.10 -10.78
C MET A 71 -3.73 9.52 -10.92
N TRP A 72 -4.17 10.14 -9.82
CA TRP A 72 -4.62 11.53 -9.80
C TRP A 72 -3.52 12.51 -10.22
N PHE A 73 -2.29 12.32 -9.74
CA PHE A 73 -1.13 13.16 -10.08
C PHE A 73 -0.85 13.11 -11.59
N PHE A 74 -0.61 11.92 -12.15
CA PHE A 74 -0.31 11.77 -13.59
C PHE A 74 -1.50 12.21 -14.46
N ARG A 75 -2.74 11.94 -14.04
CA ARG A 75 -3.94 12.41 -14.74
C ARG A 75 -4.03 13.93 -14.76
N SER A 76 -3.66 14.59 -13.66
CA SER A 76 -3.68 16.04 -13.54
C SER A 76 -2.64 16.70 -14.44
N VAL A 77 -1.44 16.11 -14.53
CA VAL A 77 -0.39 16.58 -15.45
C VAL A 77 -0.80 16.35 -16.91
N ALA A 78 -1.28 15.14 -17.25
CA ALA A 78 -1.68 14.81 -18.62
C ALA A 78 -2.81 15.72 -19.16
N LYS A 79 -3.69 16.21 -18.29
CA LYS A 79 -4.75 17.18 -18.67
C LYS A 79 -4.25 18.60 -18.91
N LYS A 80 -3.10 18.97 -18.35
CA LYS A 80 -2.54 20.33 -18.36
C LYS A 80 -1.26 20.43 -19.19
N ILE A 81 -0.93 19.39 -19.95
CA ILE A 81 0.29 19.32 -20.73
C ILE A 81 0.30 20.44 -21.78
N SER A 82 1.44 21.12 -21.90
CA SER A 82 1.63 22.17 -22.89
C SER A 82 2.93 21.93 -23.64
N ALA A 83 2.93 22.16 -24.96
CA ALA A 83 4.11 21.99 -25.81
C ALA A 83 5.07 23.21 -25.78
N GLY A 84 4.72 24.26 -25.03
CA GLY A 84 5.54 25.45 -24.84
C GLY A 84 6.55 25.25 -23.70
N VAL A 85 6.68 26.24 -22.82
CA VAL A 85 7.51 26.12 -21.62
C VAL A 85 6.79 25.25 -20.60
N PRO A 86 7.35 24.09 -20.18
CA PRO A 86 6.68 23.21 -19.24
C PRO A 86 6.57 23.84 -17.85
N THR A 87 5.48 23.55 -17.17
CA THR A 87 5.34 23.87 -15.74
C THR A 87 6.23 22.96 -14.90
N ASN A 88 6.61 23.37 -13.69
CA ASN A 88 7.47 22.55 -12.81
C ASN A 88 6.92 21.12 -12.60
N THR A 89 5.60 20.98 -12.46
CA THR A 89 4.94 19.67 -12.29
C THR A 89 4.93 18.82 -13.55
N GLN A 90 4.84 19.46 -14.73
CA GLN A 90 4.96 18.77 -16.02
C GLN A 90 6.38 18.25 -16.21
N ASN A 91 7.38 19.11 -15.99
CA ASN A 91 8.79 18.75 -16.12
C ASN A 91 9.17 17.58 -15.21
N PHE A 92 8.68 17.55 -13.97
CA PHE A 92 8.92 16.43 -13.06
C PHE A 92 8.30 15.11 -13.55
N ALA A 93 7.07 15.16 -14.07
CA ALA A 93 6.41 13.97 -14.60
C ALA A 93 7.07 13.46 -15.89
N GLU A 94 7.49 14.37 -16.77
CA GLU A 94 8.25 14.03 -17.99
C GLU A 94 9.57 13.35 -17.63
N TRP A 95 10.30 13.90 -16.66
CA TRP A 95 11.54 13.30 -16.18
C TRP A 95 11.35 11.86 -15.66
N ILE A 96 10.30 11.60 -14.89
CA ILE A 96 9.99 10.23 -14.42
C ILE A 96 9.66 9.32 -15.62
N ILE A 97 8.86 9.79 -16.58
CA ILE A 97 8.46 8.98 -17.73
C ILE A 97 9.67 8.63 -18.60
N GLU A 98 10.55 9.59 -18.87
CA GLU A 98 11.80 9.37 -19.61
C GLU A 98 12.72 8.37 -18.88
N PHE A 99 12.89 8.53 -17.57
CA PHE A 99 13.67 7.60 -16.75
C PHE A 99 13.15 6.15 -16.86
N ILE A 100 11.83 5.97 -16.86
CA ILE A 100 11.21 4.65 -17.01
C ILE A 100 11.37 4.12 -18.45
N ASP A 101 11.20 4.95 -19.47
CA ASP A 101 11.38 4.53 -20.87
C ASP A 101 12.82 4.05 -21.11
N ASP A 102 13.82 4.78 -20.62
CA ASP A 102 15.22 4.41 -20.71
C ASP A 102 15.52 3.10 -19.96
N SER A 103 15.00 2.96 -18.74
CA SER A 103 15.15 1.74 -17.92
C SER A 103 14.54 0.51 -18.60
N VAL A 104 13.36 0.67 -19.20
CA VAL A 104 12.67 -0.40 -19.93
C VAL A 104 13.42 -0.77 -21.21
N ARG A 105 13.90 0.21 -21.99
CA ARG A 105 14.67 -0.04 -23.22
C ARG A 105 16.01 -0.72 -22.95
N GLY A 106 16.66 -0.36 -21.84
CA GLY A 106 17.89 -1.02 -21.40
C GLY A 106 17.67 -2.49 -21.00
N SER A 107 16.50 -2.82 -20.46
CA SER A 107 16.18 -4.16 -19.96
C SER A 107 15.49 -5.07 -20.99
N PHE A 108 14.72 -4.50 -21.91
CA PHE A 108 13.89 -5.23 -22.85
C PHE A 108 14.22 -4.85 -24.30
N SER A 109 15.01 -5.70 -24.97
CA SER A 109 15.39 -5.53 -26.38
C SER A 109 14.46 -6.24 -27.38
N GLY A 110 13.47 -7.01 -26.88
CA GLY A 110 12.77 -8.06 -27.63
C GLY A 110 11.56 -7.66 -28.48
N GLY A 111 11.29 -6.37 -28.67
CA GLY A 111 10.20 -5.87 -29.53
C GLY A 111 9.41 -4.71 -28.93
N LYS A 112 8.48 -4.14 -29.71
CA LYS A 112 7.60 -3.05 -29.24
C LYS A 112 6.40 -3.64 -28.50
N ASN A 113 6.42 -3.64 -27.17
CA ASN A 113 5.25 -3.92 -26.34
C ASN A 113 4.78 -2.63 -25.65
N THR A 114 3.59 -2.14 -26.03
CA THR A 114 3.00 -0.90 -25.52
C THR A 114 2.55 -0.98 -24.06
N LEU A 115 2.49 -2.17 -23.46
CA LEU A 115 2.10 -2.37 -22.06
C LEU A 115 3.28 -2.36 -21.08
N VAL A 116 4.50 -2.64 -21.54
CA VAL A 116 5.66 -2.77 -20.64
C VAL A 116 6.01 -1.44 -19.98
N ALA A 117 6.10 -0.36 -20.78
CA ALA A 117 6.39 0.98 -20.26
C ALA A 117 5.36 1.48 -19.21
N PRO A 118 4.04 1.44 -19.46
CA PRO A 118 3.06 1.89 -18.46
C PRO A 118 3.04 0.99 -17.22
N MET A 119 3.22 -0.33 -17.36
CA MET A 119 3.32 -1.21 -16.18
C MET A 119 4.56 -0.88 -15.34
N ALA A 120 5.73 -0.69 -15.97
CA ALA A 120 6.95 -0.31 -15.29
C ALA A 120 6.79 1.01 -14.53
N LEU A 121 6.15 2.01 -15.15
CA LEU A 121 5.81 3.28 -14.51
C LEU A 121 4.95 3.06 -13.26
N THR A 122 3.88 2.27 -13.37
CA THR A 122 2.98 2.01 -12.23
C THR A 122 3.70 1.29 -11.10
N ILE A 123 4.49 0.26 -11.39
CA ILE A 123 5.21 -0.51 -10.37
C ILE A 123 6.25 0.37 -9.67
N PHE A 124 7.05 1.11 -10.44
CA PHE A 124 8.10 1.95 -9.89
C PHE A 124 7.54 3.04 -8.98
N VAL A 125 6.60 3.85 -9.48
CA VAL A 125 6.08 4.99 -8.72
C VAL A 125 5.26 4.50 -7.52
N TRP A 126 4.48 3.44 -7.67
CA TRP A 126 3.65 2.95 -6.57
C TRP A 126 4.49 2.35 -5.44
N ILE A 127 5.52 1.56 -5.76
CA ILE A 127 6.46 1.06 -4.75
C ILE A 127 7.25 2.20 -4.12
N PHE A 128 7.71 3.17 -4.91
CA PHE A 128 8.37 4.37 -4.38
C PHE A 128 7.49 5.12 -3.37
N LEU A 129 6.20 5.32 -3.67
CA LEU A 129 5.27 5.99 -2.77
C LEU A 129 5.00 5.18 -1.49
N MET A 130 4.91 3.85 -1.57
CA MET A 130 4.76 3.00 -0.40
C MET A 130 5.99 3.07 0.51
N ASN A 131 7.20 3.06 -0.07
CA ASN A 131 8.44 3.21 0.68
C ASN A 131 8.67 4.64 1.21
N LEU A 132 8.06 5.66 0.59
CA LEU A 132 8.13 7.04 1.08
C LEU A 132 7.26 7.26 2.33
N MET A 133 6.28 6.40 2.57
CA MET A 133 5.41 6.44 3.75
C MET A 133 6.06 5.83 4.99
N ASP A 134 7.01 4.91 4.80
CA ASP A 134 7.81 4.25 5.84
C ASP A 134 8.77 5.26 6.53
#